data_AF-A0A392TFE1-F1
#
_entry.id   AF-A0A392TFE1-F1
#
_cell.length_a   1.000
_cell.length_b   1.000
_cell.length_c   1.000
_cell.angle_alpha   90.00
_cell.angle_beta   90.00
_cell.angle_gamma   90.00
#
_symmetry.space_group_name_H-M   'P 1'
#
loop_
_entity.id
_entity.type
_entity.pdbx_description
1 polymer ?
#
loop_
_entity_poly.entity_id
_entity_poly.type
_entity_poly.pdbx_seq_one_letter_code
_entity_poly.pdbx_strand_id
1 'polypeptide(L)'
;VQQAEAQHRVEELSETVHGLSIRREQGSPSFSSQQLHIPEDKWRKLTIPIFEGEGAFDWTGRVERYIELRNVTEAEKIQAAMVAMEGEAL
;
A
#
# COMPACT_ATOMS: atom_id res chain seq x y z
N VAL A 1 32.93 10.18 -46.85
CA VAL A 1 33.15 8.87 -46.19
C VAL A 1 32.87 8.94 -44.69
N GLN A 2 33.44 9.91 -43.95
CA GLN A 2 33.31 9.96 -42.48
C GLN A 2 31.89 10.21 -41.94
N GLN A 3 31.03 10.94 -42.65
CA GLN A 3 29.68 11.27 -42.17
C GLN A 3 28.70 10.08 -42.20
N ALA A 4 28.85 9.16 -43.16
CA ALA A 4 28.01 7.97 -43.26
C ALA A 4 28.38 6.91 -42.18
N GLU A 5 29.65 6.82 -41.82
CA GLU A 5 30.12 5.94 -40.75
C GLU A 5 29.65 6.43 -39.37
N ALA A 6 29.65 7.75 -39.16
CA ALA A 6 29.15 8.35 -37.93
C ALA A 6 27.64 8.07 -37.73
N GLN A 7 26.85 8.10 -38.80
CA GLN A 7 25.42 7.80 -38.74
C GLN A 7 25.15 6.32 -38.42
N HIS A 8 25.90 5.41 -39.04
CA HIS A 8 25.78 3.98 -38.75
C HIS A 8 26.11 3.64 -37.29
N ARG A 9 27.10 4.31 -36.69
CA ARG A 9 27.45 4.11 -35.27
C ARG A 9 26.39 4.64 -34.32
N VAL A 10 25.68 5.72 -34.68
CA VAL A 10 24.59 6.26 -33.86
C VAL A 10 23.36 5.34 -33.88
N GLU A 11 23.06 4.73 -35.03
CA GLU A 11 21.96 3.76 -35.18
C GLU A 11 22.23 2.48 -34.36
N GLU A 12 23.44 1.91 -34.47
CA GLU A 12 23.87 0.72 -33.72
C GLU A 12 23.80 0.94 -32.19
N LEU A 13 24.23 2.12 -31.73
CA LEU A 13 24.15 2.50 -30.33
C LEU A 13 22.70 2.71 -29.88
N SER A 14 21.80 3.15 -30.77
CA SER A 14 20.37 3.33 -30.47
C SER A 14 19.62 2.01 -30.29
N GLU A 15 19.95 0.99 -31.09
CA GLU A 15 19.42 -0.37 -30.96
C GLU A 15 19.93 -1.04 -29.67
N THR A 16 21.21 -0.82 -29.37
CA THR A 16 21.85 -1.31 -28.15
C THR A 16 21.25 -0.67 -26.89
N VAL A 17 20.93 0.63 -26.91
CA VAL A 17 20.29 1.34 -25.80
C VAL A 17 18.84 0.90 -25.59
N HIS A 18 18.08 0.61 -26.66
CA HIS A 18 16.72 0.05 -26.54
C HIS A 18 16.70 -1.36 -25.93
N GLY A 19 17.74 -2.17 -26.19
CA GLY A 19 17.90 -3.50 -25.59
C GLY A 19 18.38 -3.49 -24.13
N LEU A 20 18.94 -2.38 -23.65
CA LEU A 20 19.53 -2.22 -22.32
C LEU A 20 18.60 -1.44 -21.36
N SER A 21 17.29 -1.74 -21.38
CA SER A 21 16.41 -1.29 -20.31
C SER A 21 16.90 -1.89 -18.99
N ILE A 22 17.64 -1.08 -18.22
CA ILE A 22 18.18 -1.42 -16.92
C ILE A 22 17.00 -1.67 -15.98
N ARG A 23 16.59 -2.94 -15.88
CA ARG A 23 15.76 -3.42 -14.78
C ARG A 23 16.64 -3.39 -13.54
N ARG A 24 16.38 -2.42 -12.64
CA ARG A 24 16.99 -2.40 -11.29
C ARG A 24 16.69 -3.73 -10.60
N GLU A 25 17.73 -4.52 -10.37
CA GLU A 25 17.78 -5.63 -9.42
C GLU A 25 17.58 -5.07 -8.01
N GLN A 26 16.47 -5.42 -7.37
CA GLN A 26 16.38 -5.52 -5.91
C GLN A 26 15.59 -6.82 -5.63
N GLY A 27 16.33 -7.88 -5.34
CA GLY A 27 15.95 -9.11 -4.63
C GLY A 27 14.53 -9.67 -4.80
N SER A 28 14.42 -10.84 -5.44
CA SER A 28 13.39 -11.80 -5.05
C SER A 28 13.86 -12.57 -3.81
N PRO A 29 13.18 -12.50 -2.66
CA PRO A 29 12.67 -13.71 -2.06
C PRO A 29 11.39 -14.05 -2.83
N SER A 30 11.36 -15.23 -3.44
CA SER A 30 10.10 -15.86 -3.83
C SER A 30 9.31 -16.16 -2.55
N PHE A 31 8.69 -15.14 -1.97
CA PHE A 31 7.45 -15.36 -1.28
C PHE A 31 6.44 -15.38 -2.41
N SER A 32 5.98 -16.58 -2.72
CA SER A 32 4.68 -16.73 -3.35
C SER A 32 3.75 -15.78 -2.62
N SER A 33 3.47 -14.64 -3.25
CA SER A 33 2.24 -13.91 -3.01
C SER A 33 1.19 -14.86 -3.53
N GLN A 34 0.90 -15.89 -2.73
CA GLN A 34 -0.47 -16.25 -2.50
C GLN A 34 -1.09 -14.92 -2.18
N GLN A 35 -1.63 -14.30 -3.24
CA GLN A 35 -2.75 -13.40 -3.17
C GLN A 35 -3.65 -14.12 -2.17
N LEU A 36 -3.50 -13.81 -0.90
CA LEU A 36 -4.55 -14.02 0.05
C LEU A 36 -5.59 -13.10 -0.56
N HIS A 37 -6.42 -13.69 -1.42
CA HIS A 37 -7.75 -13.24 -1.69
C HIS A 37 -8.39 -13.34 -0.31
N ILE A 38 -8.01 -12.41 0.56
CA ILE A 38 -8.73 -11.96 1.71
C ILE A 38 -10.05 -11.63 1.04
N PRO A 39 -11.06 -12.51 1.09
CA PRO A 39 -12.30 -12.22 0.41
C PRO A 39 -12.69 -10.88 0.98
N GLU A 40 -12.86 -9.87 0.15
CA GLU A 40 -13.17 -8.52 0.65
C GLU A 40 -14.33 -8.59 1.67
N ASP A 41 -15.18 -9.60 1.51
CA ASP A 41 -16.27 -10.00 2.39
C ASP A 41 -15.89 -10.40 3.83
N LYS A 42 -14.67 -10.85 4.11
CA LYS A 42 -14.31 -11.35 5.45
C LYS A 42 -14.27 -10.24 6.51
N TRP A 43 -14.04 -9.01 6.08
CA TRP A 43 -13.95 -7.84 6.95
C TRP A 43 -15.09 -6.84 6.76
N ARG A 44 -15.99 -7.05 5.78
CA ARG A 44 -17.18 -6.19 5.57
C ARG A 44 -18.10 -6.15 6.79
N LYS A 45 -18.09 -7.20 7.62
CA LYS A 45 -18.89 -7.29 8.86
C LYS A 45 -18.18 -6.72 10.09
N LEU A 46 -16.91 -6.31 10.01
CA LEU A 46 -16.22 -5.70 11.15
C LEU A 46 -16.83 -4.32 11.43
N THR A 47 -17.30 -4.14 12.65
CA THR A 47 -17.79 -2.86 13.17
C THR A 47 -16.67 -2.08 13.83
N ILE A 48 -16.75 -0.75 13.77
CA ILE A 48 -15.83 0.10 14.50
C ILE A 48 -16.09 -0.05 16.01
N PRO A 49 -15.06 -0.23 16.85
CA PRO A 49 -15.24 -0.32 18.29
C PRO A 49 -15.57 1.06 18.87
N ILE A 50 -16.65 1.14 19.65
CA ILE A 50 -17.08 2.38 20.31
C ILE A 50 -16.26 2.62 21.59
N PHE A 51 -15.98 3.89 21.88
CA PHE A 51 -15.34 4.40 23.08
C PHE A 51 -16.31 5.28 23.86
N GLU A 52 -16.58 4.91 25.11
CA GLU A 52 -17.56 5.58 25.97
C GLU A 52 -16.90 6.43 27.09
N GLY A 53 -15.56 6.50 27.12
CA GLY A 53 -14.80 7.33 28.07
C GLY A 53 -13.90 6.56 29.04
N GLU A 54 -14.05 5.23 29.14
CA GLU A 54 -13.24 4.38 30.02
C GLU A 54 -12.39 3.36 29.24
N GLY A 55 -11.24 2.98 29.82
CA GLY A 55 -10.41 1.91 29.25
C GLY A 55 -9.74 2.29 27.91
N ALA A 56 -9.23 3.52 27.80
CA ALA A 56 -8.65 4.05 26.56
C ALA A 56 -7.56 3.13 25.98
N PHE A 57 -6.65 2.61 26.80
CA PHE A 57 -5.57 1.71 26.35
C PHE A 57 -6.10 0.44 25.65
N ASP A 58 -7.13 -0.19 26.23
CA ASP A 58 -7.75 -1.39 25.67
C ASP A 58 -8.59 -1.08 24.43
N TRP A 59 -9.19 0.12 24.38
CA TRP A 59 -9.88 0.59 23.18
C TRP A 59 -8.91 0.88 22.03
N THR A 60 -7.76 1.52 22.29
CA THR A 60 -6.79 1.86 21.24
C THR A 60 -6.31 0.61 20.50
N GLY A 61 -5.97 -0.46 21.22
CA GLY A 61 -5.57 -1.72 20.57
C GLY A 61 -6.69 -2.35 19.71
N ARG A 62 -7.96 -2.17 20.07
CA ARG A 62 -9.11 -2.63 19.28
C ARG A 62 -9.32 -1.77 18.03
N VAL A 63 -9.23 -0.45 18.14
CA VAL A 63 -9.44 0.46 17.01
C VAL A 63 -8.27 0.43 16.02
N GLU A 64 -7.04 0.28 16.49
CA GLU A 64 -5.86 0.09 15.63
C GLU A 64 -6.01 -1.16 14.77
N ARG A 65 -6.41 -2.28 15.39
CA ARG A 65 -6.70 -3.52 14.66
C ARG A 65 -7.84 -3.34 13.65
N TYR A 66 -8.89 -2.60 13.98
CA TYR A 66 -9.97 -2.29 13.03
C TYR A 66 -9.44 -1.49 11.83
N ILE A 67 -8.66 -0.45 12.06
CA ILE A 67 -8.06 0.42 11.03
C ILE A 67 -7.21 -0.41 10.05
N GLU A 68 -6.36 -1.29 10.58
CA GLU A 68 -5.54 -2.19 9.78
C GLU A 68 -6.38 -3.17 8.95
N LEU A 69 -7.34 -3.86 9.57
CA LEU A 69 -8.15 -4.87 8.90
C LEU A 69 -9.12 -4.29 7.86
N ARG A 70 -9.54 -3.03 8.03
CA ARG A 70 -10.43 -2.32 7.12
C ARG A 70 -9.70 -1.48 6.08
N ASN A 71 -8.36 -1.44 6.12
CA ASN A 71 -7.53 -0.58 5.28
C ASN A 71 -7.97 0.90 5.33
N VAL A 72 -8.31 1.40 6.53
CA VAL A 72 -8.67 2.80 6.72
C VAL A 72 -7.45 3.66 6.42
N THR A 73 -7.58 4.61 5.50
CA THR A 73 -6.47 5.48 5.11
C THR A 73 -6.12 6.49 6.19
N GLU A 74 -4.92 7.06 6.16
CA GLU A 74 -4.48 8.06 7.14
C GLU A 74 -5.45 9.25 7.25
N ALA A 75 -5.98 9.70 6.11
CA ALA A 75 -6.94 10.80 6.05
C ALA A 75 -8.29 10.44 6.71
N GLU A 76 -8.67 9.16 6.70
CA GLU A 76 -9.94 8.67 7.25
C GLU A 76 -9.84 8.32 8.74
N LYS A 77 -8.62 8.13 9.30
CA LYS A 77 -8.43 7.71 10.70
C LYS A 77 -9.08 8.66 11.71
N ILE A 78 -8.92 9.96 11.52
CA ILE A 78 -9.52 10.97 12.41
C ILE A 78 -11.04 10.87 12.37
N GLN A 79 -11.62 10.76 11.17
CA GLN A 79 -13.07 10.63 11.02
C GLN A 79 -13.59 9.31 11.62
N ALA A 80 -12.87 8.21 11.43
CA ALA A 80 -13.20 6.94 12.06
C ALA A 80 -13.17 7.05 13.59
N ALA A 81 -12.13 7.67 14.16
CA ALA A 81 -12.05 7.90 15.60
C ALA A 81 -13.22 8.76 16.10
N MET A 82 -13.58 9.84 15.40
CA MET A 82 -14.72 10.69 15.78
C MET A 82 -16.06 9.93 15.77
N VAL A 83 -16.30 9.07 14.78
CA VAL A 83 -17.52 8.25 14.71
C VAL A 83 -17.54 7.16 15.79
N ALA A 84 -16.39 6.78 16.32
CA ALA A 84 -16.26 5.79 17.37
C ALA A 84 -16.44 6.35 18.79
N MET A 85 -16.59 7.67 18.98
CA MET A 85 -16.78 8.27 20.30
C MET A 85 -18.27 8.39 20.62
N GLU A 86 -18.68 7.94 21.80
CA GLU A 86 -20.03 8.08 22.33
C GLU A 86 -20.00 8.43 23.83
N GLY A 87 -21.14 8.85 24.38
CA GLY A 87 -21.26 9.14 25.81
C GLY A 87 -20.31 10.24 26.29
N GLU A 88 -19.60 10.00 27.39
CA GLU A 88 -18.68 10.96 28.02
C GLU A 88 -17.38 11.19 27.22
N ALA A 89 -17.16 10.41 26.15
CA ALA A 89 -16.01 10.59 25.27
C ALA A 89 -16.21 11.65 24.18
N LEU A 90 -17.45 12.08 23.93
CA LEU A 90 -17.82 13.04 22.89
C LEU A 90 -17.91 14.47 23.43
#